data_AF-A0A929UUE5-F1
#
_entry.id   AF-A0A929UUE5-F1
#
_cell.length_a   1.000
_cell.length_b   1.000
_cell.length_c   1.000
_cell.angle_alpha   90.00
_cell.angle_beta   90.00
_cell.angle_gamma   90.00
#
_symmetry.space_group_name_H-M   'P 1'
#
loop_
_entity.id
_entity.type
_entity.pdbx_description
1 polymer ?
#
loop_
_entity_poly.entity_id
_entity_poly.type
_entity_poly.pdbx_seq_one_letter_code
_entity_poly.pdbx_strand_id
1 'polypeptide(L)'
;MENTNRVPVREQDAKVRATNFEEVCLGYNKEEAEAEAARCLNCRNPLCVQGCPVSINIPKFIQEIKAGDAVAAYQTLSESSALPAVCGRVCPQETQCEGKCIRGFKSEPVAIGKLERYAADTAIRAGVKPQGSEEKKPQKVAVIGSGPAGLTCAGDLAKMGYQVHIFEALHKAGGVLVYGIPEFRLPKEDVVARDIENLKSLGVTIETDVIAGKSVTVESLMREEGYDAVFIGSGAGLPMFMHIPGEQSLGVFSANEFLTRSNLMGAFSSDSSTPIMHPKKTVVIGGGNVAMDAARTALRLGSEVHIVYRRSDAELPARREEIEHAKNEGI
;
A
#
# COMPACT_ATOMS: atom_id res chain seq x y z
N MET A 1 -2.11 36.19 -6.77
CA MET A 1 -2.33 35.26 -7.90
C MET A 1 -2.70 33.93 -7.26
N GLU A 2 -3.91 33.41 -7.51
CA GLU A 2 -4.30 32.10 -6.98
C GLU A 2 -3.26 31.06 -7.41
N ASN A 3 -2.71 30.32 -6.44
CA ASN A 3 -1.73 29.27 -6.71
C ASN A 3 -2.44 28.13 -7.46
N THR A 4 -2.39 28.16 -8.79
CA THR A 4 -3.07 27.19 -9.67
C THR A 4 -2.42 25.82 -9.58
N ASN A 5 -1.12 25.79 -9.32
CA ASN A 5 -0.32 24.58 -9.31
C ASN A 5 -0.44 23.85 -7.97
N ARG A 6 -0.26 22.54 -8.00
CA ARG A 6 -0.13 21.67 -6.84
C ARG A 6 1.12 22.07 -6.06
N VAL A 7 1.03 22.04 -4.72
CA VAL A 7 2.22 22.20 -3.87
C VAL A 7 3.13 20.99 -4.15
N PRO A 8 4.35 21.19 -4.66
CA PRO A 8 5.24 20.07 -4.95
C PRO A 8 5.50 19.24 -3.70
N VAL A 9 5.46 17.91 -3.83
CA VAL A 9 5.87 17.02 -2.76
C VAL A 9 7.38 16.87 -2.80
N ARG A 10 8.01 16.81 -1.63
CA ARG A 10 9.45 16.58 -1.53
C ARG A 10 9.75 15.14 -1.93
N GLU A 11 10.74 14.97 -2.79
CA GLU A 11 11.23 13.67 -3.23
C GLU A 11 12.75 13.63 -3.11
N GLN A 12 13.29 12.42 -2.99
CA GLN A 12 14.73 12.21 -3.17
C GLN A 12 15.14 12.55 -4.62
N ASP A 13 16.38 13.02 -4.78
CA ASP A 13 17.00 13.21 -6.09
C ASP A 13 17.05 11.89 -6.87
N ALA A 14 16.78 11.95 -8.18
CA ALA A 14 16.63 10.76 -9.01
C ALA A 14 17.91 9.89 -9.06
N LYS A 15 19.10 10.51 -9.08
CA LYS A 15 20.36 9.76 -9.11
C LYS A 15 20.67 9.13 -7.75
N VAL A 16 20.29 9.80 -6.66
CA VAL A 16 20.47 9.29 -5.29
C VAL A 16 19.51 8.14 -5.01
N ARG A 17 18.21 8.30 -5.31
CA ARG A 17 17.19 7.29 -5.02
C ARG A 17 17.30 6.03 -5.88
N ALA A 18 17.96 6.13 -7.03
CA ALA A 18 18.25 4.97 -7.88
C ALA A 18 19.26 4.00 -7.25
N THR A 19 19.96 4.40 -6.18
CA THR A 19 20.99 3.58 -5.52
C THR A 19 20.62 3.14 -4.10
N ASN A 20 19.38 3.34 -3.66
CA ASN A 20 18.93 2.96 -2.33
C ASN A 20 17.46 2.51 -2.34
N PHE A 21 17.02 1.86 -1.26
CA PHE A 21 15.65 1.36 -1.09
C PHE A 21 14.81 2.24 -0.17
N GLU A 22 15.28 3.43 0.22
CA GLU A 22 14.53 4.38 1.04
C GLU A 22 13.35 4.98 0.26
N GLU A 23 12.34 5.47 1.00
CA GLU A 23 11.11 6.01 0.40
C GLU A 23 11.39 7.19 -0.54
N VAL A 24 10.94 7.10 -1.79
CA VAL A 24 11.19 8.14 -2.81
C VAL A 24 10.44 9.43 -2.49
N CYS A 25 9.15 9.32 -2.20
CA CYS A 25 8.31 10.45 -1.85
C CYS A 25 8.40 10.67 -0.34
N LEU A 26 8.87 11.85 0.09
CA LEU A 26 9.11 12.19 1.51
C LEU A 26 7.87 12.78 2.19
N GLY A 27 6.82 13.07 1.41
CA GLY A 27 5.55 13.61 1.91
C GLY A 27 5.63 15.09 2.28
N TYR A 28 4.49 15.63 2.69
CA TYR A 28 4.37 17.04 3.10
C TYR A 28 4.87 17.26 4.54
N ASN A 29 5.49 18.41 4.77
CA ASN A 29 5.54 19.01 6.10
C ASN A 29 4.21 19.72 6.42
N LYS A 30 4.12 20.34 7.59
CA LYS A 30 2.89 21.00 8.05
C LYS A 30 2.48 22.14 7.12
N GLU A 31 3.42 23.02 6.81
CA GLU A 31 3.18 24.22 5.99
C GLU A 31 2.75 23.85 4.57
N GLU A 32 3.40 22.86 3.97
CA GLU A 32 3.08 22.32 2.65
C GLU A 32 1.69 21.67 2.62
N ALA A 33 1.35 20.88 3.66
CA ALA A 33 0.06 20.22 3.77
C ALA A 33 -1.08 21.22 3.94
N GLU A 34 -0.92 22.22 4.81
CA GLU A 34 -1.90 23.30 5.00
C GLU A 34 -2.08 24.13 3.72
N ALA A 35 -0.98 24.45 3.02
CA ALA A 35 -1.03 25.16 1.75
C ALA A 35 -1.74 24.36 0.65
N GLU A 36 -1.49 23.05 0.55
CA GLU A 36 -2.17 22.18 -0.40
C GLU A 36 -3.66 22.00 -0.04
N ALA A 37 -3.96 21.82 1.25
CA ALA A 37 -5.33 21.72 1.75
C ALA A 37 -6.14 23.00 1.47
N ALA A 38 -5.51 24.18 1.53
CA ALA A 38 -6.13 25.46 1.19
C ALA A 38 -6.58 25.57 -0.28
N ARG A 39 -6.06 24.73 -1.19
CA ARG A 39 -6.49 24.68 -2.61
C ARG A 39 -7.85 24.00 -2.79
N CYS A 40 -8.32 23.25 -1.80
CA CYS A 40 -9.60 22.56 -1.85
C CYS A 40 -10.77 23.56 -1.83
N LEU A 41 -11.67 23.42 -2.79
CA LEU A 41 -12.83 24.30 -2.97
C LEU A 41 -13.98 24.02 -1.98
N ASN A 42 -13.83 23.01 -1.11
CA ASN A 42 -14.88 22.53 -0.22
C ASN A 42 -16.23 22.34 -0.95
N CYS A 43 -16.18 21.56 -2.04
CA CYS A 43 -17.29 21.44 -2.97
C CYS A 43 -18.54 20.89 -2.29
N ARG A 44 -19.71 21.55 -2.47
CA ARG A 44 -21.01 21.06 -1.96
C ARG A 44 -21.36 19.66 -2.47
N ASN A 45 -21.04 19.37 -3.73
CA ASN A 45 -21.20 18.06 -4.36
C ASN A 45 -19.81 17.49 -4.67
N PRO A 46 -19.14 16.83 -3.71
CA PRO A 46 -17.75 16.46 -3.86
C PRO A 46 -17.59 15.19 -4.72
N LEU A 47 -17.33 15.37 -6.02
CA LEU A 47 -17.07 14.27 -6.95
C LEU A 47 -15.85 13.41 -6.56
N CYS A 48 -14.90 13.99 -5.80
CA CYS A 48 -13.76 13.25 -5.25
C CYS A 48 -14.20 12.12 -4.30
N VAL A 49 -15.29 12.31 -3.54
CA VAL A 49 -15.85 11.28 -2.64
C VAL A 49 -16.41 10.12 -3.46
N GLN A 50 -17.13 10.42 -4.55
CA GLN A 50 -17.64 9.40 -5.49
C GLN A 50 -16.51 8.66 -6.23
N GLY A 51 -15.38 9.33 -6.46
CA GLY A 51 -14.19 8.73 -7.06
C GLY A 51 -13.38 7.85 -6.10
N CYS A 52 -13.63 7.94 -4.79
CA CYS A 52 -12.98 7.11 -3.78
C CYS A 52 -13.77 5.80 -3.60
N PRO A 53 -13.17 4.61 -3.79
CA PRO A 53 -13.89 3.34 -3.65
C PRO A 53 -14.55 3.11 -2.29
N VAL A 54 -14.00 3.68 -1.22
CA VAL A 54 -14.54 3.58 0.15
C VAL A 54 -15.23 4.87 0.60
N SER A 55 -15.47 5.81 -0.32
CA SER A 55 -16.24 7.04 -0.06
C SER A 55 -15.76 7.87 1.14
N ILE A 56 -14.44 8.01 1.30
CA ILE A 56 -13.83 8.87 2.33
C ILE A 56 -14.48 10.25 2.32
N ASN A 57 -14.75 10.82 3.49
CA ASN A 57 -15.19 12.21 3.63
C ASN A 57 -14.04 13.20 3.36
N ILE A 58 -13.66 13.29 2.08
CA ILE A 58 -12.50 14.06 1.61
C ILE A 58 -12.58 15.54 1.98
N PRO A 59 -13.71 16.25 1.79
CA PRO A 59 -13.79 17.65 2.18
C PRO A 59 -13.54 17.87 3.67
N LYS A 60 -14.10 17.02 4.55
CA LYS A 60 -13.97 17.14 6.01
C LYS A 60 -12.51 17.02 6.45
N PHE A 61 -11.82 15.91 6.11
CA PHE A 61 -10.43 15.73 6.57
C PHE A 61 -9.49 16.80 6.00
N ILE A 62 -9.75 17.29 4.78
CA ILE A 62 -8.95 18.37 4.20
C ILE A 62 -9.20 19.70 4.93
N GLN A 63 -10.43 20.00 5.36
CA GLN A 63 -10.68 21.18 6.19
C GLN A 63 -10.00 21.06 7.57
N GLU A 64 -9.94 19.87 8.14
CA GLU A 64 -9.22 19.61 9.41
C GLU A 64 -7.71 19.83 9.25
N ILE A 65 -7.09 19.35 8.16
CA ILE A 65 -5.70 19.67 7.83
C ILE A 65 -5.51 21.17 7.64
N LYS A 66 -6.40 21.84 6.90
CA LYS A 66 -6.34 23.30 6.68
C LYS A 66 -6.44 24.09 8.00
N ALA A 67 -7.14 23.56 9.00
CA ALA A 67 -7.25 24.14 10.33
C ALA A 67 -6.03 23.81 11.24
N GLY A 68 -5.07 23.04 10.75
CA GLY A 68 -3.87 22.62 11.47
C GLY A 68 -4.07 21.38 12.36
N ASP A 69 -5.18 20.65 12.21
CA ASP A 69 -5.51 19.47 13.01
C ASP A 69 -5.43 18.18 12.18
N ALA A 70 -4.21 17.68 12.01
CA ALA A 70 -3.94 16.43 11.29
C ALA A 70 -4.47 15.18 12.04
N VAL A 71 -4.64 15.25 13.36
CA VAL A 71 -5.14 14.11 14.15
C VAL A 71 -6.65 13.96 13.97
N ALA A 72 -7.40 15.07 13.99
CA ALA A 72 -8.82 15.05 13.61
C ALA A 72 -9.01 14.55 12.18
N ALA A 73 -8.16 15.01 11.24
CA ALA A 73 -8.16 14.51 9.87
C ALA A 73 -7.98 12.98 9.79
N TYR A 74 -7.05 12.43 10.56
CA TYR A 74 -6.86 10.99 10.67
C TYR A 74 -8.06 10.26 11.25
N GLN A 75 -8.73 10.83 12.26
CA GLN A 75 -9.96 10.24 12.82
C GLN A 75 -11.06 10.18 11.75
N THR A 76 -11.26 11.27 10.99
CA THR A 76 -12.19 11.30 9.85
C THR A 76 -11.84 10.25 8.80
N LEU A 77 -10.56 10.06 8.46
CA LEU A 77 -10.11 9.01 7.53
C LEU A 77 -10.43 7.60 8.07
N SER A 78 -10.24 7.40 9.38
CA SER A 78 -10.43 6.12 10.06
C SER A 78 -11.90 5.68 10.17
N GLU A 79 -12.85 6.58 9.88
CA GLU A 79 -14.29 6.26 9.76
C GLU A 79 -14.57 5.36 8.55
N SER A 80 -13.74 5.42 7.49
CA SER A 80 -13.99 4.71 6.23
C SER A 80 -12.83 3.84 5.75
N SER A 81 -11.61 4.08 6.23
CA SER A 81 -10.41 3.34 5.81
C SER A 81 -9.65 2.80 7.00
N ALA A 82 -9.29 1.52 6.96
CA ALA A 82 -8.43 0.89 7.96
C ALA A 82 -6.93 1.11 7.70
N LEU A 83 -6.54 1.57 6.50
CA LEU A 83 -5.15 1.65 6.05
C LEU A 83 -4.83 2.99 5.35
N PRO A 84 -5.15 4.17 5.94
CA PRO A 84 -4.97 5.45 5.27
C PRO A 84 -3.50 5.75 4.93
N ALA A 85 -2.55 5.33 5.78
CA ALA A 85 -1.12 5.51 5.52
C ALA A 85 -0.65 4.74 4.28
N VAL A 86 -1.24 3.57 4.02
CA VAL A 86 -0.99 2.77 2.81
C VAL A 86 -1.70 3.39 1.61
N CYS A 87 -3.00 3.68 1.73
CA CYS A 87 -3.83 4.18 0.63
C CYS A 87 -3.31 5.52 0.08
N GLY A 88 -2.89 6.43 0.95
CA GLY A 88 -2.28 7.70 0.55
C GLY A 88 -0.98 7.55 -0.26
N ARG A 89 -0.29 6.41 -0.15
CA ARG A 89 0.92 6.08 -0.90
C ARG A 89 0.64 5.37 -2.23
N VAL A 90 -0.25 4.38 -2.21
CA VAL A 90 -0.31 3.38 -3.31
C VAL A 90 -1.55 3.47 -4.19
N CYS A 91 -2.60 4.18 -3.76
CA CYS A 91 -3.79 4.34 -4.59
C CYS A 91 -3.45 5.03 -5.92
N PRO A 92 -4.03 4.61 -7.06
CA PRO A 92 -3.88 5.32 -8.33
C PRO A 92 -4.86 6.52 -8.37
N GLN A 93 -4.55 7.57 -7.61
CA GLN A 93 -5.48 8.69 -7.37
C GLN A 93 -5.92 9.38 -8.67
N GLU A 94 -5.08 9.37 -9.71
CA GLU A 94 -5.36 9.90 -11.04
C GLU A 94 -6.54 9.23 -11.74
N THR A 95 -6.88 8.00 -11.36
CA THR A 95 -8.07 7.26 -11.83
C THR A 95 -9.19 7.19 -10.79
N GLN A 96 -8.96 7.76 -9.61
CA GLN A 96 -9.87 7.71 -8.45
C GLN A 96 -10.24 9.12 -7.98
N CYS A 97 -10.01 9.44 -6.71
CA CYS A 97 -10.44 10.67 -6.06
C CYS A 97 -9.88 11.94 -6.72
N GLU A 98 -8.61 11.95 -7.12
CA GLU A 98 -7.97 13.10 -7.78
C GLU A 98 -8.42 13.24 -9.24
N GLY A 99 -8.62 12.12 -9.93
CA GLY A 99 -9.20 12.09 -11.29
C GLY A 99 -10.63 12.62 -11.38
N LYS A 100 -11.35 12.69 -10.25
CA LYS A 100 -12.69 13.28 -10.14
C LYS A 100 -12.70 14.66 -9.45
N CYS A 101 -11.56 15.19 -9.05
CA CYS A 101 -11.51 16.49 -8.37
C CYS A 101 -11.97 17.62 -9.31
N ILE A 102 -12.96 18.41 -8.90
CA ILE A 102 -13.54 19.48 -9.74
C ILE A 102 -12.48 20.52 -10.17
N ARG A 103 -11.52 20.81 -9.28
CA ARG A 103 -10.38 21.68 -9.59
C ARG A 103 -9.54 21.12 -10.75
N GLY A 104 -9.38 19.80 -10.80
CA GLY A 104 -8.63 19.05 -11.80
C GLY A 104 -9.09 19.25 -13.25
N PHE A 105 -10.32 19.76 -13.47
CA PHE A 105 -10.82 20.01 -14.82
C PHE A 105 -10.26 21.29 -15.47
N LYS A 106 -9.83 22.27 -14.66
CA LYS A 106 -9.29 23.56 -15.16
C LYS A 106 -7.85 23.80 -14.74
N SER A 107 -7.34 23.07 -13.74
CA SER A 107 -5.98 23.17 -13.23
C SER A 107 -5.58 21.82 -12.60
N GLU A 108 -4.49 21.79 -11.82
CA GLU A 108 -4.08 20.55 -11.16
C GLU A 108 -5.03 20.18 -10.01
N PRO A 109 -5.43 18.90 -9.88
CA PRO A 109 -6.29 18.46 -8.78
C PRO A 109 -5.59 18.63 -7.42
N VAL A 110 -6.40 18.71 -6.36
CA VAL A 110 -5.89 18.67 -4.98
C VAL A 110 -5.16 17.34 -4.77
N ALA A 111 -4.00 17.36 -4.12
CA ALA A 111 -3.20 16.16 -3.83
C ALA A 111 -3.79 15.36 -2.64
N ILE A 112 -5.00 14.84 -2.84
CA ILE A 112 -5.79 14.12 -1.82
C ILE A 112 -4.98 12.98 -1.21
N GLY A 113 -4.29 12.16 -2.04
CA GLY A 113 -3.50 11.05 -1.53
C GLY A 113 -2.33 11.49 -0.65
N LYS A 114 -1.68 12.60 -0.99
CA LYS A 114 -0.56 13.14 -0.20
C LYS A 114 -1.04 13.77 1.11
N LEU A 115 -2.23 14.38 1.12
CA LEU A 115 -2.88 14.89 2.34
C LEU A 115 -3.35 13.76 3.26
N GLU A 116 -3.93 12.69 2.69
CA GLU A 116 -4.28 11.46 3.43
C GLU A 116 -3.05 10.85 4.09
N ARG A 117 -1.96 10.71 3.33
CA ARG A 117 -0.66 10.27 3.84
C ARG A 117 -0.17 11.17 4.98
N TYR A 118 -0.21 12.49 4.81
CA TYR A 118 0.26 13.44 5.82
C TYR A 118 -0.48 13.30 7.16
N ALA A 119 -1.81 13.17 7.11
CA ALA A 119 -2.63 12.95 8.30
C ALA A 119 -2.28 11.63 8.99
N ALA A 120 -2.17 10.54 8.22
CA ALA A 120 -1.85 9.22 8.75
C ALA A 120 -0.43 9.14 9.33
N ASP A 121 0.59 9.66 8.63
CA ASP A 121 1.97 9.71 9.11
C ASP A 121 2.08 10.55 10.40
N THR A 122 1.29 11.63 10.51
CA THR A 122 1.24 12.45 11.73
C THR A 122 0.60 11.72 12.90
N ALA A 123 -0.49 10.98 12.66
CA ALA A 123 -1.13 10.16 13.67
C ALA A 123 -0.22 9.03 14.17
N ILE A 124 0.53 8.37 13.27
CA ILE A 124 1.54 7.37 13.63
C ILE A 124 2.59 7.99 14.56
N ARG A 125 3.18 9.14 14.20
CA ARG A 125 4.18 9.84 15.02
C ARG A 125 3.62 10.29 16.38
N ALA A 126 2.35 10.70 16.42
CA ALA A 126 1.67 11.08 17.65
C ALA A 126 1.25 9.89 18.52
N GLY A 127 1.45 8.65 18.05
CA GLY A 127 1.09 7.44 18.81
C GLY A 127 -0.41 7.22 18.92
N VAL A 128 -1.20 7.76 17.99
CA VAL A 128 -2.67 7.59 17.99
C VAL A 128 -3.00 6.11 17.80
N LYS A 129 -3.76 5.55 18.74
CA LYS A 129 -4.22 4.16 18.71
C LYS A 129 -5.69 4.09 18.33
N PRO A 130 -6.12 3.05 17.60
CA PRO A 130 -7.53 2.84 17.33
C PRO A 130 -8.26 2.47 18.63
N GLN A 131 -9.50 2.95 18.77
CA GLN A 131 -10.36 2.58 19.88
C GLN A 131 -11.12 1.29 19.52
N GLY A 132 -11.00 0.28 20.39
CA GLY A 132 -11.77 -0.96 20.28
C GLY A 132 -13.16 -0.85 20.89
N SER A 133 -13.98 -1.89 20.73
CA SER A 133 -15.29 -1.96 21.38
C SER A 133 -15.17 -2.08 22.90
N GLU A 134 -16.03 -1.36 23.62
CA GLU A 134 -16.25 -1.56 25.06
C GLU A 134 -16.98 -2.88 25.34
N GLU A 135 -17.88 -3.29 24.44
CA GLU A 135 -18.64 -4.53 24.55
C GLU A 135 -17.94 -5.66 23.80
N LYS A 136 -17.56 -6.72 24.50
CA LYS A 136 -17.01 -7.94 23.88
C LYS A 136 -18.12 -8.92 23.53
N LYS A 137 -18.03 -9.49 22.34
CA LYS A 137 -18.94 -10.52 21.84
C LYS A 137 -18.31 -11.90 22.03
N PRO A 138 -19.09 -12.92 22.42
CA PRO A 138 -18.56 -14.27 22.62
C PRO A 138 -18.15 -14.95 21.30
N GLN A 139 -18.67 -14.49 20.16
CA GLN A 139 -18.40 -15.11 18.86
C GLN A 139 -16.96 -14.92 18.40
N LYS A 140 -16.42 -15.96 17.77
CA LYS A 140 -15.07 -16.05 17.22
C LYS A 140 -15.11 -16.05 15.70
N VAL A 141 -14.23 -15.27 15.08
CA VAL A 141 -14.10 -15.18 13.62
C VAL A 141 -12.66 -15.50 13.20
N ALA A 142 -12.52 -16.46 12.29
CA ALA A 142 -11.25 -16.76 11.63
C ALA A 142 -11.12 -15.95 10.34
N VAL A 143 -9.92 -15.40 10.09
CA VAL A 143 -9.58 -14.64 8.90
C VAL A 143 -8.41 -15.33 8.23
N ILE A 144 -8.60 -15.88 7.04
CA ILE A 144 -7.55 -16.55 6.27
C ILE A 144 -6.88 -15.53 5.35
N GLY A 145 -5.61 -15.23 5.63
CA GLY A 145 -4.77 -14.28 4.90
C GLY A 145 -4.71 -12.91 5.57
N SER A 146 -3.49 -12.37 5.70
CA SER A 146 -3.21 -11.08 6.34
C SER A 146 -2.92 -9.94 5.35
N GLY A 147 -3.40 -10.06 4.11
CA GLY A 147 -3.37 -8.96 3.16
C GLY A 147 -4.34 -7.83 3.55
N PRO A 148 -4.41 -6.74 2.77
CA PRO A 148 -5.26 -5.58 3.07
C PRO A 148 -6.71 -5.96 3.44
N ALA A 149 -7.32 -6.87 2.69
CA ALA A 149 -8.68 -7.33 2.95
C ALA A 149 -8.85 -8.01 4.31
N GLY A 150 -7.92 -8.90 4.69
CA GLY A 150 -7.95 -9.59 5.97
C GLY A 150 -7.67 -8.65 7.14
N LEU A 151 -6.70 -7.74 6.99
CA LEU A 151 -6.39 -6.72 7.99
C LEU A 151 -7.58 -5.79 8.24
N THR A 152 -8.24 -5.31 7.17
CA THR A 152 -9.45 -4.47 7.28
C THR A 152 -10.60 -5.24 7.93
N CYS A 153 -10.91 -6.45 7.45
CA CYS A 153 -11.97 -7.28 8.02
C CYS A 153 -11.74 -7.53 9.51
N ALA A 154 -10.52 -7.88 9.91
CA ALA A 154 -10.19 -8.12 11.30
C ALA A 154 -10.31 -6.87 12.17
N GLY A 155 -9.85 -5.72 11.67
CA GLY A 155 -9.95 -4.44 12.38
C GLY A 155 -11.39 -4.03 12.64
N ASP A 156 -12.25 -4.13 11.63
CA ASP A 156 -13.66 -3.76 11.78
C ASP A 156 -14.40 -4.73 12.71
N LEU A 157 -14.17 -6.04 12.58
CA LEU A 157 -14.74 -7.04 13.50
C LEU A 157 -14.28 -6.83 14.95
N ALA A 158 -13.01 -6.49 15.17
CA ALA A 158 -12.50 -6.19 16.51
C ALA A 158 -13.12 -4.91 17.10
N LYS A 159 -13.33 -3.87 16.27
CA LYS A 159 -14.08 -2.65 16.66
C LYS A 159 -15.55 -2.93 16.96
N MET A 160 -16.14 -3.97 16.35
CA MET A 160 -17.48 -4.46 16.67
C MET A 160 -17.52 -5.39 17.91
N GLY A 161 -16.37 -5.70 18.51
CA GLY A 161 -16.27 -6.48 19.74
C GLY A 161 -16.06 -7.98 19.56
N TYR A 162 -15.93 -8.48 18.33
CA TYR A 162 -15.70 -9.89 18.06
C TYR A 162 -14.28 -10.34 18.43
N GLN A 163 -14.11 -11.63 18.75
CA GLN A 163 -12.81 -12.25 18.89
C GLN A 163 -12.30 -12.66 17.51
N VAL A 164 -11.19 -12.08 17.06
CA VAL A 164 -10.69 -12.30 15.69
C VAL A 164 -9.30 -12.94 15.73
N HIS A 165 -9.14 -13.98 14.91
CA HIS A 165 -7.86 -14.63 14.68
C HIS A 165 -7.54 -14.63 13.18
N ILE A 166 -6.40 -14.05 12.80
CA ILE A 166 -5.85 -14.10 11.44
C ILE A 166 -4.88 -15.26 11.32
N PHE A 167 -5.06 -16.09 10.29
CA PHE A 167 -4.12 -17.13 9.88
C PHE A 167 -3.39 -16.70 8.62
N GLU A 168 -2.07 -16.61 8.68
CA GLU A 168 -1.20 -16.18 7.58
C GLU A 168 -0.23 -17.29 7.18
N ALA A 169 -0.10 -17.52 5.88
CA ALA A 169 0.77 -18.56 5.34
C ALA A 169 2.26 -18.22 5.42
N LEU A 170 2.62 -16.95 5.32
CA LEU A 170 3.99 -16.47 5.41
C LEU A 170 4.41 -16.19 6.87
N HIS A 171 5.71 -16.11 7.11
CA HIS A 171 6.30 -15.76 8.40
C HIS A 171 6.15 -14.27 8.78
N LYS A 172 5.58 -13.44 7.90
CA LYS A 172 5.22 -12.03 8.17
C LYS A 172 3.83 -11.72 7.66
N ALA A 173 3.07 -10.98 8.47
CA ALA A 173 1.75 -10.49 8.10
C ALA A 173 1.82 -9.25 7.19
N GLY A 174 0.80 -9.04 6.35
CA GLY A 174 0.65 -7.87 5.48
C GLY A 174 0.46 -8.19 3.99
N GLY A 175 0.66 -9.45 3.59
CA GLY A 175 0.49 -9.89 2.21
C GLY A 175 1.33 -9.05 1.22
N VAL A 176 0.69 -8.57 0.14
CA VAL A 176 1.37 -7.78 -0.91
C VAL A 176 2.02 -6.49 -0.38
N LEU A 177 1.54 -5.97 0.76
CA LEU A 177 2.14 -4.80 1.41
C LEU A 177 3.55 -5.09 1.92
N VAL A 178 3.88 -6.36 2.17
CA VAL A 178 5.18 -6.80 2.68
C VAL A 178 6.03 -7.47 1.61
N TYR A 179 5.50 -8.47 0.89
CA TYR A 179 6.31 -9.19 -0.10
C TYR A 179 6.32 -8.55 -1.49
N GLY A 180 5.33 -7.71 -1.82
CA GLY A 180 5.11 -7.22 -3.18
C GLY A 180 5.61 -5.80 -3.40
N ILE A 181 4.98 -4.83 -2.73
CA ILE A 181 5.30 -3.40 -2.90
C ILE A 181 6.66 -3.12 -2.25
N PRO A 182 7.66 -2.54 -2.96
CA PRO A 182 8.99 -2.31 -2.40
C PRO A 182 9.04 -1.24 -1.30
N GLU A 183 10.10 -1.25 -0.50
CA GLU A 183 10.38 -0.29 0.58
C GLU A 183 10.33 1.17 0.09
N PHE A 184 10.90 1.43 -1.10
CA PHE A 184 11.00 2.76 -1.68
C PHE A 184 9.64 3.39 -2.07
N ARG A 185 8.55 2.61 -2.02
CA ARG A 185 7.15 3.08 -2.21
C ARG A 185 6.31 2.96 -0.95
N LEU A 186 6.52 1.90 -0.17
CA LEU A 186 5.74 1.61 1.02
C LEU A 186 6.66 1.09 2.13
N PRO A 187 7.05 1.96 3.08
CA PRO A 187 7.92 1.58 4.18
C PRO A 187 7.32 0.47 5.04
N LYS A 188 8.09 -0.58 5.32
CA LYS A 188 7.55 -1.80 5.96
C LYS A 188 7.39 -1.61 7.45
N GLU A 189 8.44 -1.14 8.11
CA GLU A 189 8.50 -0.99 9.57
C GLU A 189 7.75 0.26 10.04
N ASP A 190 7.87 1.37 9.32
CA ASP A 190 7.29 2.65 9.74
C ASP A 190 5.79 2.78 9.41
N VAL A 191 5.28 1.99 8.46
CA VAL A 191 3.87 2.06 8.03
C VAL A 191 3.17 0.73 8.25
N VAL A 192 3.55 -0.32 7.52
CA VAL A 192 2.79 -1.59 7.51
C VAL A 192 2.82 -2.27 8.87
N ALA A 193 3.98 -2.35 9.52
CA ALA A 193 4.10 -2.91 10.86
C ALA A 193 3.31 -2.09 11.89
N ARG A 194 3.22 -0.77 11.75
CA ARG A 194 2.41 0.08 12.64
C ARG A 194 0.92 -0.20 12.52
N ASP A 195 0.41 -0.40 11.30
CA ASP A 195 -0.99 -0.80 11.08
C ASP A 195 -1.28 -2.19 11.68
N ILE A 196 -0.34 -3.14 11.55
CA ILE A 196 -0.46 -4.48 12.15
C ILE A 196 -0.45 -4.40 13.68
N GLU A 197 0.44 -3.59 14.27
CA GLU A 197 0.47 -3.39 15.73
C GLU A 197 -0.78 -2.69 16.25
N ASN A 198 -1.36 -1.78 15.47
CA ASN A 198 -2.66 -1.17 15.78
C ASN A 198 -3.78 -2.22 15.79
N LEU A 199 -3.79 -3.17 14.86
CA LEU A 199 -4.74 -4.30 14.87
C LEU A 199 -4.55 -5.19 16.09
N LYS A 200 -3.31 -5.55 16.43
CA LYS A 200 -3.03 -6.32 17.66
C LYS A 200 -3.51 -5.59 18.91
N SER A 201 -3.37 -4.27 18.96
CA SER A 201 -3.87 -3.46 20.08
C SER A 201 -5.39 -3.46 20.24
N LEU A 202 -6.14 -3.84 19.19
CA LEU A 202 -7.59 -4.07 19.25
C LEU A 202 -7.95 -5.47 19.79
N GLY A 203 -6.96 -6.32 20.07
CA GLY A 203 -7.13 -7.69 20.53
C GLY A 203 -7.18 -8.73 19.40
N VAL A 204 -6.81 -8.36 18.17
CA VAL A 204 -6.69 -9.31 17.05
C VAL A 204 -5.45 -10.18 17.27
N THR A 205 -5.64 -11.50 17.21
CA THR A 205 -4.52 -12.45 17.20
C THR A 205 -4.10 -12.73 15.77
N ILE A 206 -2.80 -12.88 15.53
CA ILE A 206 -2.26 -13.22 14.21
C ILE A 206 -1.29 -14.39 14.38
N GLU A 207 -1.58 -15.50 13.71
CA GLU A 207 -0.73 -16.68 13.65
C GLU A 207 -0.15 -16.81 12.24
N THR A 208 1.17 -16.73 12.16
CA THR A 208 1.95 -16.87 10.91
C THR A 208 2.33 -18.32 10.67
N ASP A 209 2.85 -18.60 9.47
CA ASP A 209 3.29 -19.95 9.06
C ASP A 209 2.16 -21.01 9.05
N VAL A 210 0.91 -20.55 8.94
CA VAL A 210 -0.29 -21.39 8.86
C VAL A 210 -0.83 -21.39 7.44
N ILE A 211 -0.64 -22.51 6.73
CA ILE A 211 -1.14 -22.67 5.37
C ILE A 211 -2.55 -23.28 5.44
N ALA A 212 -3.58 -22.46 5.26
CA ALA A 212 -4.95 -22.95 5.11
C ALA A 212 -5.07 -23.94 3.93
N GLY A 213 -5.78 -25.05 4.15
CA GLY A 213 -5.82 -26.22 3.27
C GLY A 213 -4.72 -27.25 3.51
N LYS A 214 -3.71 -26.95 4.36
CA LYS A 214 -2.67 -27.90 4.80
C LYS A 214 -2.60 -28.00 6.32
N SER A 215 -2.30 -26.88 6.99
CA SER A 215 -2.17 -26.81 8.45
C SER A 215 -3.54 -26.80 9.14
N VAL A 216 -4.50 -26.08 8.56
CA VAL A 216 -5.89 -25.99 9.03
C VAL A 216 -6.83 -26.07 7.82
N THR A 217 -8.07 -26.49 8.04
CA THR A 217 -9.13 -26.45 7.00
C THR A 217 -10.29 -25.59 7.48
N VAL A 218 -11.12 -25.09 6.56
CA VAL A 218 -12.33 -24.35 6.94
C VAL A 218 -13.25 -25.22 7.81
N GLU A 219 -13.31 -26.53 7.52
CA GLU A 219 -14.09 -27.47 8.32
C GLU A 219 -13.55 -27.62 9.75
N SER A 220 -12.22 -27.80 9.91
CA SER A 220 -11.61 -27.91 11.25
C SER A 220 -11.79 -26.62 12.05
N LEU A 221 -11.59 -25.46 11.42
CA LEU A 221 -11.83 -24.15 12.06
C LEU A 221 -13.27 -24.05 12.59
N MET A 222 -14.27 -24.39 11.78
CA MET A 222 -15.67 -24.24 12.19
C MET A 222 -16.14 -25.31 13.18
N ARG A 223 -15.75 -26.59 12.98
CA ARG A 223 -16.30 -27.72 13.74
C ARG A 223 -15.48 -28.11 14.96
N GLU A 224 -14.16 -27.98 14.89
CA GLU A 224 -13.25 -28.47 15.92
C GLU A 224 -12.73 -27.32 16.79
N GLU A 225 -12.35 -26.19 16.17
CA GLU A 225 -11.82 -25.02 16.88
C GLU A 225 -12.91 -24.02 17.32
N GLY A 226 -14.15 -24.21 16.86
CA GLY A 226 -15.32 -23.47 17.32
C GLY A 226 -15.38 -22.03 16.84
N TYR A 227 -14.88 -21.73 15.64
CA TYR A 227 -15.11 -20.43 14.99
C TYR A 227 -16.53 -20.35 14.42
N ASP A 228 -17.24 -19.26 14.71
CA ASP A 228 -18.62 -19.01 14.23
C ASP A 228 -18.66 -18.57 12.77
N ALA A 229 -17.57 -17.97 12.28
CA ALA A 229 -17.44 -17.52 10.90
C ALA A 229 -16.01 -17.58 10.41
N VAL A 230 -15.85 -17.71 9.08
CA VAL A 230 -14.55 -17.68 8.40
C VAL A 230 -14.62 -16.68 7.25
N PHE A 231 -13.68 -15.73 7.23
CA PHE A 231 -13.44 -14.84 6.10
C PHE A 231 -12.20 -15.31 5.31
N ILE A 232 -12.29 -15.37 3.99
CA ILE A 232 -11.17 -15.80 3.12
C ILE A 232 -10.67 -14.61 2.31
N GLY A 233 -9.49 -14.12 2.68
CA GLY A 233 -8.79 -13.00 2.06
C GLY A 233 -7.41 -13.39 1.50
N SER A 234 -7.27 -14.58 0.92
CA SER A 234 -5.99 -15.14 0.45
C SER A 234 -5.37 -14.42 -0.76
N GLY A 235 -6.13 -13.55 -1.43
CA GLY A 235 -5.66 -12.81 -2.61
C GLY A 235 -5.40 -13.70 -3.83
N ALA A 236 -4.69 -13.13 -4.81
CA ALA A 236 -4.34 -13.78 -6.08
C ALA A 236 -2.81 -13.85 -6.24
N GLY A 237 -2.16 -14.68 -5.40
CA GLY A 237 -0.69 -14.74 -5.29
C GLY A 237 0.03 -15.66 -6.27
N LEU A 238 -0.70 -16.41 -7.11
CA LEU A 238 -0.08 -17.34 -8.06
C LEU A 238 0.43 -16.58 -9.31
N PRO A 239 1.69 -16.78 -9.72
CA PRO A 239 2.22 -16.14 -10.91
C PRO A 239 1.62 -16.75 -12.18
N MET A 240 1.49 -15.91 -13.22
CA MET A 240 1.13 -16.34 -14.57
C MET A 240 2.39 -16.34 -15.44
N PHE A 241 2.67 -17.47 -16.06
CA PHE A 241 3.77 -17.65 -16.98
C PHE A 241 3.25 -17.57 -18.44
N MET A 242 4.12 -17.16 -19.36
CA MET A 242 3.80 -16.95 -20.78
C MET A 242 3.83 -18.25 -21.59
N HIS A 243 4.45 -19.32 -21.06
CA HIS A 243 4.58 -20.61 -21.73
C HIS A 243 5.37 -20.52 -23.04
N ILE A 244 6.44 -19.73 -23.04
CA ILE A 244 7.35 -19.55 -24.18
C ILE A 244 8.65 -20.35 -24.00
N PRO A 245 9.36 -20.71 -25.09
CA PRO A 245 10.66 -21.35 -24.99
C PRO A 245 11.64 -20.55 -24.14
N GLY A 246 12.35 -21.22 -23.23
CA GLY A 246 13.36 -20.59 -22.37
C GLY A 246 12.85 -20.01 -21.05
N GLU A 247 11.56 -20.11 -20.73
CA GLU A 247 10.98 -19.60 -19.48
C GLU A 247 11.51 -20.27 -18.19
N GLN A 248 12.12 -21.45 -18.33
CA GLN A 248 12.78 -22.18 -17.23
C GLN A 248 14.30 -21.95 -17.16
N SER A 249 14.83 -21.00 -17.95
CA SER A 249 16.28 -20.76 -18.01
C SER A 249 16.78 -20.04 -16.77
N LEU A 250 18.04 -20.25 -16.42
CA LEU A 250 18.70 -19.52 -15.35
C LEU A 250 18.62 -18.00 -15.60
N GLY A 251 18.16 -17.25 -14.61
CA GLY A 251 17.97 -15.80 -14.71
C GLY A 251 16.58 -15.35 -15.14
N VAL A 252 15.67 -16.30 -15.44
CA VAL A 252 14.25 -16.00 -15.63
C VAL A 252 13.53 -16.16 -14.29
N PHE A 253 12.82 -15.11 -13.87
CA PHE A 253 12.08 -15.09 -12.61
C PHE A 253 10.64 -14.66 -12.84
N SER A 254 9.72 -15.22 -12.04
CA SER A 254 8.44 -14.53 -11.84
C SER A 254 8.69 -13.25 -11.03
N ALA A 255 7.91 -12.19 -11.30
CA ALA A 255 7.99 -10.98 -10.49
C ALA A 255 7.67 -11.27 -9.01
N ASN A 256 6.77 -12.21 -8.74
CA ASN A 256 6.44 -12.66 -7.39
C ASN A 256 7.68 -13.20 -6.67
N GLU A 257 8.46 -14.09 -7.31
CA GLU A 257 9.70 -14.60 -6.71
C GLU A 257 10.73 -13.49 -6.50
N PHE A 258 10.99 -12.68 -7.52
CA PHE A 258 12.01 -11.64 -7.48
C PHE A 258 11.71 -10.59 -6.39
N LEU A 259 10.47 -10.11 -6.33
CA LEU A 259 10.03 -9.15 -5.32
C LEU A 259 9.93 -9.78 -3.93
N THR A 260 9.54 -11.05 -3.80
CA THR A 260 9.54 -11.74 -2.50
C THR A 260 10.97 -11.87 -1.95
N ARG A 261 11.94 -12.25 -2.78
CA ARG A 261 13.36 -12.28 -2.38
C ARG A 261 13.83 -10.91 -1.93
N SER A 262 13.58 -9.87 -2.73
CA SER A 262 13.97 -8.51 -2.39
C SER A 262 13.30 -8.02 -1.12
N ASN A 263 11.97 -8.00 -1.09
CA ASN A 263 11.19 -7.25 -0.09
C ASN A 263 10.95 -8.05 1.18
N LEU A 264 10.48 -9.30 1.08
CA LEU A 264 10.15 -10.11 2.25
C LEU A 264 11.42 -10.65 2.91
N MET A 265 12.35 -11.16 2.09
CA MET A 265 13.59 -11.77 2.59
C MET A 265 14.73 -10.76 2.77
N GLY A 266 14.53 -9.49 2.38
CA GLY A 266 15.52 -8.44 2.52
C GLY A 266 16.76 -8.65 1.65
N ALA A 267 16.66 -9.40 0.55
CA ALA A 267 17.82 -9.81 -0.26
C ALA A 267 18.54 -8.65 -0.98
N PHE A 268 18.00 -7.43 -0.94
CA PHE A 268 18.74 -6.24 -1.37
C PHE A 268 19.87 -5.84 -0.41
N SER A 269 19.84 -6.32 0.83
CA SER A 269 20.90 -6.10 1.82
C SER A 269 21.94 -7.23 1.76
N SER A 270 23.21 -6.88 1.94
CA SER A 270 24.31 -7.85 2.06
C SER A 270 24.19 -8.77 3.28
N ASP A 271 23.38 -8.39 4.26
CA ASP A 271 23.19 -9.15 5.50
C ASP A 271 22.13 -10.26 5.37
N SER A 272 21.39 -10.31 4.26
CA SER A 272 20.40 -11.36 4.03
C SER A 272 21.06 -12.69 3.64
N SER A 273 20.59 -13.78 4.23
CA SER A 273 20.97 -15.15 3.83
C SER A 273 20.30 -15.59 2.52
N THR A 274 19.30 -14.85 2.03
CA THR A 274 18.61 -15.16 0.78
C THR A 274 19.36 -14.54 -0.39
N PRO A 275 19.85 -15.33 -1.36
CA PRO A 275 20.52 -14.78 -2.52
C PRO A 275 19.50 -14.14 -3.49
N ILE A 276 19.96 -13.08 -4.16
CA ILE A 276 19.30 -12.46 -5.31
C ILE A 276 20.32 -12.27 -6.44
N MET A 277 19.86 -12.35 -7.69
CA MET A 277 20.75 -12.19 -8.85
C MET A 277 21.09 -10.71 -9.06
N HIS A 278 22.36 -10.42 -9.37
CA HIS A 278 22.85 -9.09 -9.76
C HIS A 278 23.27 -9.08 -11.24
N PRO A 279 22.32 -9.11 -12.18
CA PRO A 279 22.64 -9.13 -13.60
C PRO A 279 23.09 -7.75 -14.10
N LYS A 280 24.00 -7.72 -15.08
CA LYS A 280 24.39 -6.46 -15.75
C LYS A 280 23.23 -5.80 -16.50
N LYS A 281 22.33 -6.62 -17.07
CA LYS A 281 21.15 -6.18 -17.80
C LYS A 281 19.93 -6.96 -17.37
N THR A 282 18.81 -6.29 -17.18
CA THR A 282 17.51 -6.87 -16.83
C THR A 282 16.45 -6.45 -17.83
N VAL A 283 15.64 -7.41 -18.28
CA VAL A 283 14.44 -7.13 -19.07
C VAL A 283 13.22 -7.51 -18.23
N VAL A 284 12.33 -6.55 -18.02
CA VAL A 284 11.06 -6.77 -17.30
C VAL A 284 9.92 -6.80 -18.29
N ILE A 285 9.17 -7.91 -18.30
CA ILE A 285 8.04 -8.11 -19.21
C ILE A 285 6.74 -7.69 -18.50
N GLY A 286 6.10 -6.63 -18.99
CA GLY A 286 4.84 -6.11 -18.43
C GLY A 286 4.80 -4.58 -18.34
N GLY A 287 3.66 -4.03 -17.92
CA GLY A 287 3.47 -2.57 -17.81
C GLY A 287 2.68 -2.11 -16.59
N GLY A 288 2.33 -3.03 -15.68
CA GLY A 288 1.63 -2.70 -14.44
C GLY A 288 2.58 -2.30 -13.32
N ASN A 289 2.02 -1.96 -12.15
CA ASN A 289 2.83 -1.59 -10.97
C ASN A 289 3.86 -2.66 -10.61
N VAL A 290 3.52 -3.95 -10.72
CA VAL A 290 4.45 -5.05 -10.48
C VAL A 290 5.67 -5.00 -11.41
N ALA A 291 5.49 -4.60 -12.67
CA ALA A 291 6.59 -4.43 -13.61
C ALA A 291 7.47 -3.22 -13.24
N MET A 292 6.85 -2.09 -12.87
CA MET A 292 7.58 -0.91 -12.41
C MET A 292 8.38 -1.19 -11.13
N ASP A 293 7.78 -1.90 -10.18
CA ASP A 293 8.41 -2.30 -8.93
C ASP A 293 9.59 -3.24 -9.17
N ALA A 294 9.42 -4.27 -10.00
CA ALA A 294 10.51 -5.18 -10.37
C ALA A 294 11.64 -4.45 -11.12
N ALA A 295 11.30 -3.56 -12.05
CA ALA A 295 12.28 -2.79 -12.82
C ALA A 295 13.10 -1.86 -11.92
N ARG A 296 12.43 -1.11 -11.04
CA ARG A 296 13.07 -0.16 -10.11
C ARG A 296 13.88 -0.86 -9.02
N THR A 297 13.47 -2.06 -8.60
CA THR A 297 14.27 -2.93 -7.73
C THR A 297 15.52 -3.42 -8.46
N ALA A 298 15.40 -3.92 -9.70
CA ALA A 298 16.55 -4.40 -10.48
C ALA A 298 17.57 -3.28 -10.75
N LEU A 299 17.11 -2.05 -11.00
CA LEU A 299 17.97 -0.88 -11.16
C LEU A 299 18.80 -0.63 -9.89
N ARG A 300 18.14 -0.64 -8.71
CA ARG A 300 18.79 -0.44 -7.40
C ARG A 300 19.79 -1.54 -7.04
N LEU A 301 19.65 -2.72 -7.63
CA LEU A 301 20.62 -3.82 -7.52
C LEU A 301 21.79 -3.70 -8.51
N GLY A 302 21.86 -2.61 -9.28
CA GLY A 302 22.97 -2.26 -10.17
C GLY A 302 22.80 -2.70 -11.63
N SER A 303 21.58 -3.02 -12.06
CA SER A 303 21.31 -3.47 -13.43
C SER A 303 20.98 -2.32 -14.38
N GLU A 304 21.37 -2.43 -15.65
CA GLU A 304 20.73 -1.67 -16.75
C GLU A 304 19.37 -2.33 -17.04
N VAL A 305 18.28 -1.59 -16.91
CA VAL A 305 16.92 -2.15 -16.94
C VAL A 305 16.15 -1.67 -18.16
N HIS A 306 15.41 -2.60 -18.77
CA HIS A 306 14.49 -2.31 -19.88
C HIS A 306 13.10 -2.87 -19.56
N ILE A 307 12.06 -2.08 -19.80
CA ILE A 307 10.68 -2.56 -19.74
C ILE A 307 10.20 -2.91 -21.15
N VAL A 308 9.71 -4.14 -21.32
CA VAL A 308 9.09 -4.60 -22.56
C VAL A 308 7.59 -4.73 -22.33
N TYR A 309 6.84 -3.83 -22.97
CA TYR A 309 5.39 -3.79 -22.90
C TYR A 309 4.79 -3.91 -24.30
N ARG A 310 3.74 -4.72 -24.42
CA ARG A 310 3.11 -5.05 -25.70
C ARG A 310 2.24 -3.93 -26.30
N ARG A 311 2.07 -2.81 -25.60
CA ARG A 311 1.24 -1.67 -26.03
C ARG A 311 2.03 -0.36 -25.92
N SER A 312 1.36 0.78 -26.07
CA SER A 312 2.01 2.10 -25.96
C SER A 312 2.22 2.57 -24.52
N ASP A 313 3.06 3.60 -24.35
CA ASP A 313 3.27 4.34 -23.10
C ASP A 313 1.95 4.90 -22.53
N ALA A 314 1.04 5.36 -23.41
CA ALA A 314 -0.26 5.90 -23.02
C ALA A 314 -1.22 4.84 -22.45
N GLU A 315 -0.94 3.56 -22.68
CA GLU A 315 -1.77 2.44 -22.23
C GLU A 315 -1.20 1.72 -21.00
N LEU A 316 -0.10 2.23 -20.42
CA LEU A 316 0.49 1.65 -19.21
C LEU A 316 -0.53 1.67 -18.05
N PRO A 317 -0.85 0.51 -17.45
CA PRO A 317 -1.78 0.44 -16.32
C PRO A 317 -1.11 0.74 -14.97
N ALA A 318 0.21 0.97 -14.94
CA ALA A 318 0.91 1.39 -13.73
C ALA A 318 0.48 2.80 -13.29
N ARG A 319 0.65 3.07 -12.00
CA ARG A 319 0.39 4.38 -11.42
C ARG A 319 1.32 5.41 -12.05
N ARG A 320 0.76 6.54 -12.49
CA ARG A 320 1.49 7.54 -13.30
C ARG A 320 2.72 8.08 -12.60
N GLU A 321 2.61 8.35 -11.30
CA GLU A 321 3.76 8.79 -10.47
C GLU A 321 4.93 7.80 -10.54
N GLU A 322 4.65 6.49 -10.55
CA GLU A 322 5.68 5.45 -10.58
C GLU A 322 6.32 5.29 -11.96
N ILE A 323 5.55 5.52 -13.03
CA ILE A 323 6.07 5.56 -14.41
C ILE A 323 7.05 6.72 -14.55
N GLU A 324 6.67 7.92 -14.08
CA GLU A 324 7.54 9.09 -14.11
C GLU A 324 8.78 8.87 -13.23
N HIS A 325 8.63 8.25 -12.05
CA HIS A 325 9.77 7.90 -11.22
C HIS A 325 10.72 6.93 -11.91
N ALA A 326 10.21 5.89 -12.57
CA ALA A 326 11.03 4.93 -13.32
C ALA A 326 11.82 5.63 -14.45
N LYS A 327 11.15 6.49 -15.25
CA LYS A 327 11.79 7.26 -16.32
C LYS A 327 12.88 8.19 -15.79
N ASN A 328 12.60 8.90 -14.69
CA ASN A 328 13.56 9.80 -14.05
C ASN A 328 14.79 9.06 -13.48
N GLU A 329 14.59 7.80 -13.05
CA GLU A 329 15.65 6.91 -12.55
C GLU A 329 16.47 6.28 -13.70
N GLY A 330 16.02 6.39 -14.96
CA GLY A 330 16.75 5.96 -16.16
C GLY A 330 16.36 4.59 -16.72
N ILE A 331 15.14 4.12 -16.44
CA ILE A 331 14.53 2.88 -16.97
C ILE A 331 13.81 3.14 -18.30
#